data_AF-A0A959IJS1-F1
#
_entry.id   AF-A0A959IJS1-F1
#
_cell.length_a   1.000
_cell.length_b   1.000
_cell.length_c   1.000
_cell.angle_alpha   90.00
_cell.angle_beta   90.00
_cell.angle_gamma   90.00
#
_symmetry.space_group_name_H-M   'P 1'
#
loop_
_entity.id
_entity.type
_entity.pdbx_description
1 polymer ?
#
loop_
_entity_poly.entity_id
_entity_poly.type
_entity_poly.pdbx_seq_one_letter_code
_entity_poly.pdbx_strand_id
1 'polypeptide(L)'
;MHRLILFLILSIPVLAISWRTLFDVRSHGFYRFLSWECILWLGVTNYRYWFVRPLSLPQLVSWVLLFLSIYFVVEGVRLLRKVRKADGTRQDDQLYEFEQTTDLVEEG
;
A
#
# COMPACT_ATOMS: atom_id res chain seq x y z
N MET A 1 -12.66 -20.25 -10.88
CA MET A 1 -12.68 -20.81 -9.51
C MET A 1 -11.38 -20.57 -8.74
N HIS A 2 -10.23 -21.17 -9.08
CA HIS A 2 -8.99 -21.06 -8.28
C HIS A 2 -8.52 -19.62 -8.01
N ARG A 3 -8.64 -18.70 -8.99
CA ARG A 3 -8.27 -17.28 -8.82
C ARG A 3 -9.12 -16.57 -7.77
N LEU A 4 -10.44 -16.84 -7.75
CA LEU A 4 -11.37 -16.23 -6.79
C LEU A 4 -11.09 -16.74 -5.37
N ILE A 5 -10.78 -18.03 -5.22
CA ILE A 5 -10.43 -18.63 -3.92
C ILE A 5 -9.13 -18.00 -3.40
N LEU A 6 -8.10 -17.88 -4.24
CA LEU A 6 -6.84 -17.23 -3.87
C LEU A 6 -7.04 -15.76 -3.48
N PHE A 7 -7.85 -15.02 -4.24
CA PHE A 7 -8.18 -13.63 -3.93
C PHE A 7 -8.90 -13.51 -2.58
N LEU A 8 -9.93 -14.33 -2.33
CA LEU A 8 -10.67 -14.31 -1.07
C LEU A 8 -9.76 -14.61 0.13
N ILE A 9 -8.90 -15.64 0.03
CA ILE A 9 -7.96 -15.98 1.09
C ILE A 9 -6.99 -14.82 1.37
N LEU A 10 -6.49 -14.16 0.32
CA LEU A 10 -5.52 -13.08 0.43
C LEU A 10 -6.14 -11.75 0.88
N SER A 11 -7.45 -11.57 0.68
CA SER A 11 -8.23 -10.42 1.15
C SER A 11 -8.50 -10.45 2.66
N ILE A 12 -8.59 -11.64 3.29
CA ILE A 12 -8.81 -11.79 4.75
C ILE A 12 -7.87 -10.90 5.60
N PRO A 13 -6.53 -10.93 5.42
CA PRO A 13 -5.63 -10.06 6.19
C PRO A 13 -5.82 -8.56 5.88
N VAL A 14 -6.15 -8.20 4.63
CA VAL A 14 -6.41 -6.81 4.23
C VAL A 14 -7.68 -6.27 4.90
N LEU A 15 -8.72 -7.10 4.95
CA LEU A 15 -9.95 -6.86 5.69
C LEU A 15 -9.68 -6.70 7.18
N ALA A 16 -8.89 -7.60 7.79
CA ALA A 16 -8.57 -7.54 9.22
C ALA A 16 -7.86 -6.23 9.61
N ILE A 17 -6.91 -5.76 8.77
CA ILE A 17 -6.18 -4.50 9.00
C ILE A 17 -7.08 -3.27 8.79
N SER A 18 -8.08 -3.36 7.92
CA SER A 18 -8.92 -2.22 7.52
C SER A 18 -10.30 -2.20 8.18
N TRP A 19 -10.66 -3.23 8.97
CA TRP A 19 -12.02 -3.43 9.50
C TRP A 19 -12.58 -2.21 10.23
N ARG A 20 -11.76 -1.52 11.02
CA ARG A 20 -12.18 -0.34 11.80
C ARG A 20 -12.57 0.86 10.93
N THR A 21 -12.08 0.93 9.69
CA THR A 21 -12.29 2.08 8.81
C THR A 21 -13.18 1.76 7.61
N LEU A 22 -13.65 0.50 7.49
CA LEU A 22 -14.55 0.06 6.42
C LEU A 22 -15.95 0.69 6.49
N PHE A 23 -16.42 1.03 7.68
CA PHE A 23 -17.78 1.53 7.90
C PHE A 23 -17.91 3.06 7.79
N ASP A 24 -16.79 3.75 7.59
CA ASP A 24 -16.78 5.19 7.36
C ASP A 24 -16.32 5.49 5.93
N VAL A 25 -17.30 5.65 5.03
CA VAL A 25 -17.09 5.91 3.60
C VAL A 25 -16.47 7.31 3.37
N ARG A 26 -16.55 8.21 4.35
CA ARG A 26 -15.90 9.53 4.29
C ARG A 26 -14.47 9.51 4.82
N SER A 27 -14.08 8.44 5.52
CA SER A 27 -12.72 8.27 5.99
C SER A 27 -11.78 7.77 4.89
N HIS A 28 -10.57 8.32 4.87
CA HIS A 28 -9.50 7.92 3.95
C HIS A 28 -9.21 6.39 4.01
N GLY A 29 -9.50 5.72 5.15
CA GLY A 29 -9.26 4.29 5.26
C GLY A 29 -10.12 3.42 4.36
N PHE A 30 -11.31 3.88 3.93
CA PHE A 30 -12.11 3.16 2.93
C PHE A 30 -11.40 3.12 1.57
N TYR A 31 -10.92 4.26 1.08
CA TYR A 31 -10.17 4.34 -0.18
C TYR A 31 -8.85 3.56 -0.11
N ARG A 32 -8.20 3.54 1.06
CA ARG A 32 -7.03 2.71 1.30
C ARG A 32 -7.37 1.24 1.09
N PHE A 33 -8.40 0.74 1.75
CA PHE A 33 -8.87 -0.64 1.61
C PHE A 33 -9.19 -0.99 0.15
N LEU A 34 -9.99 -0.17 -0.54
CA LEU A 34 -10.35 -0.40 -1.93
C LEU A 34 -9.12 -0.48 -2.84
N SER A 35 -8.13 0.39 -2.63
CA SER A 35 -6.88 0.38 -3.39
C SER A 35 -6.10 -0.93 -3.18
N TRP A 36 -5.99 -1.41 -1.93
CA TRP A 36 -5.34 -2.70 -1.64
C TRP A 36 -6.05 -3.86 -2.33
N GLU A 37 -7.38 -3.91 -2.26
CA GLU A 37 -8.18 -4.96 -2.92
C GLU A 37 -8.01 -4.93 -4.45
N CYS A 38 -8.00 -3.75 -5.07
CA CYS A 38 -7.74 -3.61 -6.51
C CYS A 38 -6.34 -4.09 -6.90
N ILE A 39 -5.30 -3.74 -6.12
CA ILE A 39 -3.92 -4.19 -6.36
C ILE A 39 -3.84 -5.72 -6.21
N LEU A 40 -4.46 -6.29 -5.18
CA LEU A 40 -4.52 -7.74 -4.99
C LEU A 40 -5.22 -8.44 -6.16
N TRP A 41 -6.37 -7.92 -6.60
CA TRP A 41 -7.09 -8.46 -7.74
C TRP A 41 -6.24 -8.45 -9.01
N LEU A 42 -5.54 -7.34 -9.30
CA LEU A 42 -4.60 -7.24 -10.41
C LEU A 42 -3.47 -8.27 -10.29
N GLY A 43 -2.91 -8.46 -9.11
CA GLY A 43 -1.89 -9.49 -8.86
C GLY A 43 -2.39 -10.91 -9.12
N VAL A 44 -3.54 -11.28 -8.57
CA VAL A 44 -4.14 -12.64 -8.69
C VAL A 44 -4.67 -12.93 -10.11
N THR A 45 -4.99 -11.90 -10.88
CA THR A 45 -5.35 -12.08 -12.30
C THR A 45 -4.13 -12.19 -13.20
N ASN A 46 -3.01 -11.54 -12.85
CA ASN A 46 -1.81 -11.48 -13.69
C ASN A 46 -0.67 -12.41 -13.28
N TYR A 47 -0.70 -13.07 -12.11
CA TYR A 47 0.41 -13.90 -11.62
C TYR A 47 0.87 -14.99 -12.61
N ARG A 48 -0.04 -15.52 -13.43
CA ARG A 48 0.28 -16.56 -14.43
C ARG A 48 1.24 -16.06 -15.50
N TYR A 49 1.22 -14.76 -15.81
CA TYR A 49 2.08 -14.15 -16.83
C TYR A 49 3.46 -13.77 -16.28
N TRP A 50 3.61 -13.64 -14.96
CA TRP A 50 4.89 -13.26 -14.32
C TRP A 50 6.04 -14.23 -14.64
N PHE A 51 5.71 -15.49 -14.91
CA PHE A 51 6.69 -16.54 -15.17
C PHE A 51 6.67 -17.06 -16.62
N VAL A 52 5.89 -16.43 -17.51
CA VAL A 52 5.92 -16.77 -18.93
C VAL A 52 7.11 -16.06 -19.56
N ARG A 53 8.13 -16.83 -19.98
CA ARG A 53 9.39 -16.31 -20.54
C ARG A 53 10.07 -15.30 -19.59
N PRO A 54 10.48 -15.73 -18.39
CA PRO A 54 10.97 -14.84 -17.33
C PRO A 54 12.21 -14.04 -17.73
N LEU A 55 13.02 -14.55 -18.66
CA LEU A 55 14.26 -13.94 -19.15
C LEU A 55 14.07 -13.12 -20.44
N SER A 56 12.82 -12.87 -20.87
CA SER A 56 12.58 -11.99 -22.02
C SER A 56 12.90 -10.53 -21.66
N LEU A 57 13.42 -9.76 -22.62
CA LEU A 57 13.70 -8.32 -22.44
C LEU A 57 12.54 -7.52 -21.82
N PRO A 58 11.28 -7.61 -22.33
CA PRO A 58 10.17 -6.87 -21.72
C PRO A 58 9.91 -7.29 -20.27
N GLN A 59 10.08 -8.58 -19.96
CA GLN A 59 9.91 -9.09 -18.61
C GLN A 59 11.02 -8.56 -17.68
N LEU A 60 12.27 -8.55 -18.12
CA LEU A 60 13.40 -8.02 -17.35
C LEU A 60 13.21 -6.52 -17.02
N VAL A 61 12.77 -5.72 -18.00
CA VAL A 61 12.43 -4.30 -17.77
C VAL A 61 11.29 -4.17 -16.76
N SER A 62 10.25 -5.00 -16.87
CA SER A 62 9.15 -5.03 -15.90
C SER A 62 9.63 -5.38 -14.48
N TRP A 63 10.54 -6.34 -14.33
CA TRP A 63 11.15 -6.67 -13.04
C TRP A 63 11.94 -5.50 -12.45
N VAL A 64 12.76 -4.82 -13.26
CA VAL A 64 13.51 -3.64 -12.80
C VAL A 64 12.58 -2.54 -12.32
N LEU A 65 11.53 -2.23 -13.10
CA LEU A 65 10.52 -1.24 -12.71
C LEU A 65 9.77 -1.64 -11.43
N LEU A 66 9.45 -2.93 -11.28
CA LEU A 66 8.81 -3.47 -10.07
C LEU A 66 9.70 -3.26 -8.84
N PHE A 67 10.98 -3.63 -8.90
CA PHE A 67 11.91 -3.45 -7.79
C PHE A 67 12.15 -1.98 -7.46
N LEU A 68 12.26 -1.13 -8.49
CA LEU A 68 12.42 0.31 -8.31
C LEU A 68 11.19 0.93 -7.61
N SER A 69 9.99 0.53 -8.01
CA SER A 69 8.74 0.95 -7.35
C SER A 69 8.72 0.54 -5.87
N ILE A 70 9.07 -0.71 -5.56
CA ILE A 70 9.16 -1.19 -4.17
C ILE A 70 10.19 -0.39 -3.38
N TYR A 71 11.34 -0.09 -3.98
CA TYR A 71 12.37 0.73 -3.34
C TYR A 71 11.84 2.11 -2.95
N PHE A 72 11.15 2.82 -3.85
CA PHE A 72 10.55 4.11 -3.54
C PHE A 72 9.51 4.03 -2.44
N VAL A 73 8.66 3.00 -2.44
CA VAL A 73 7.68 2.79 -1.37
C VAL A 73 8.37 2.56 -0.03
N VAL A 74 9.42 1.73 0.01
CA VAL A 74 10.18 1.44 1.23
C VAL A 74 10.89 2.68 1.76
N GLU A 75 11.57 3.44 0.90
CA GLU A 75 12.24 4.68 1.29
C GLU A 75 11.24 5.75 1.74
N GLY A 76 10.11 5.91 1.04
CA GLY A 76 9.04 6.81 1.47
C GLY A 76 8.50 6.44 2.85
N VAL A 77 8.24 5.16 3.10
CA VAL A 77 7.80 4.68 4.43
C VAL A 77 8.88 4.87 5.49
N ARG A 78 10.17 4.65 5.16
CA ARG A 78 11.29 4.90 6.08
C ARG A 78 11.40 6.38 6.43
N LEU A 79 11.30 7.27 5.46
CA LEU A 79 11.33 8.71 5.65
C LEU A 79 10.18 9.17 6.54
N LEU A 80 8.94 8.76 6.22
CA LEU A 80 7.75 9.08 7.03
C LEU A 80 7.88 8.57 8.47
N ARG A 81 8.40 7.35 8.66
CA ARG A 81 8.65 6.80 10.01
C ARG A 81 9.76 7.56 10.74
N LYS A 82 10.79 8.03 10.03
CA LYS A 82 11.91 8.78 10.61
C LYS A 82 11.45 10.18 11.05
N VAL A 83 10.67 10.88 10.23
CA VAL A 83 10.06 12.18 10.56
C VAL A 83 9.11 12.02 11.76
N ARG A 84 8.19 11.04 11.72
CA ARG A 84 7.29 10.73 12.84
C ARG A 84 8.03 10.42 14.15
N LYS A 85 9.21 9.80 14.08
CA LYS A 85 10.04 9.49 15.25
C LYS A 85 10.86 10.70 15.74
N ALA A 86 11.18 11.65 14.86
CA ALA A 86 11.84 12.91 15.23
C ALA A 86 10.88 13.84 15.99
N ASP A 87 9.58 13.82 15.66
CA ASP A 87 8.52 14.59 16.33
C ASP A 87 8.00 13.95 17.64
N GLY A 88 8.87 13.25 18.38
CA GLY A 88 8.55 12.49 19.59
C GLY A 88 8.05 13.29 20.82
N THR A 89 7.55 14.52 20.64
CA THR A 89 7.11 15.41 21.73
C THR A 89 5.70 15.96 21.53
N ARG A 90 4.73 15.12 21.13
CA ARG A 90 3.32 15.53 21.20
C ARG A 90 2.40 14.38 21.59
N GLN A 91 2.15 14.27 22.91
CA GLN A 91 0.95 13.63 23.44
C GLN A 91 -0.20 14.60 23.19
N ASP A 92 -1.06 14.31 22.22
CA ASP A 92 -2.38 14.92 22.12
C ASP A 92 -3.39 13.81 21.80
N ASP A 93 -4.04 13.33 22.86
CA ASP A 93 -4.82 12.09 22.92
C ASP A 93 -6.22 12.20 22.28
N GLN A 94 -6.51 13.21 21.46
CA GLN A 94 -7.89 13.47 20.98
C GLN A 94 -8.06 13.88 19.51
N LEU A 95 -7.02 13.80 18.66
CA LEU A 95 -7.12 14.08 17.22
C LEU A 95 -6.49 12.94 16.40
N TYR A 96 -7.13 12.51 15.30
CA TYR A 96 -6.53 11.51 14.41
C TYR A 96 -5.36 12.15 13.63
N GLU A 97 -4.23 11.45 13.61
CA GLU A 97 -2.89 11.84 13.13
C GLU A 97 -2.82 12.37 11.67
N PHE A 98 -3.88 12.26 10.88
CA PHE A 98 -3.92 12.70 9.48
C PHE A 98 -4.57 14.08 9.28
N GLU A 99 -5.29 14.60 10.27
CA GLU A 99 -6.00 15.90 10.17
C GLU A 99 -5.09 17.10 10.51
N GLN A 100 -3.87 16.86 10.99
CA GLN A 100 -2.85 17.88 11.21
C GLN A 100 -1.96 18.05 9.98
N THR A 101 -2.53 18.44 8.85
CA THR A 101 -1.76 19.00 7.73
C THR A 101 -1.68 20.51 7.92
N THR A 102 -0.57 21.01 8.47
CA THR A 102 -0.32 22.46 8.47
C THR A 102 1.02 22.85 7.85
N ASP A 103 2.02 21.97 7.73
CA ASP A 103 3.27 22.38 7.08
C ASP A 103 3.52 21.67 5.74
N LEU A 104 3.57 22.50 4.70
CA LEU A 104 4.03 22.15 3.36
C LEU A 104 5.48 21.68 3.47
N VAL A 105 5.76 20.45 3.05
CA VAL A 105 7.14 19.96 2.93
C VAL A 105 7.75 20.59 1.67
N GLU A 106 8.60 21.59 1.84
CA GLU A 106 9.26 22.30 0.74
C GLU A 106 10.63 21.74 0.33
N GLU A 107 11.14 20.69 0.99
CA GLU A 107 12.44 20.11 0.64
C GLU A 107 12.30 18.76 -0.08
N GLY A 108 12.94 18.69 -1.25
CA GLY A 108 13.07 17.51 -2.11
C GLY A 108 14.53 17.19 -2.42
#